data_AF-A0A1D2NHE1-F1
#
_entry.id   AF-A0A1D2NHE1-F1
#
_cell.length_a   1.000
_cell.length_b   1.000
_cell.length_c   1.000
_cell.angle_alpha   90.00
_cell.angle_beta   90.00
_cell.angle_gamma   90.00
#
_symmetry.space_group_name_H-M   'P 1'
#
loop_
_entity.id
_entity.type
_entity.pdbx_description
1 polymer ?
#
loop_
_entity_poly.entity_id
_entity_poly.type
_entity_poly.pdbx_seq_one_letter_code
_entity_poly.pdbx_strand_id
1 'polypeptide(L)'
;MSFKQTYYGLLTFMKQRKFPKPLWNRVCDYYKLQWHSHEGTLIPTDRPVIWDAPKVFTVAVSHAQIHKYVSRIPLFMHASIDVQNEMAIAFKQYIIPPGEVLLYPGELVQDLYIISEGHCEVS
;
A
#
# COMPACT_ATOMS: atom_id res chain seq x y z
N MET A 1 13.10 -1.77 12.34
CA MET A 1 13.22 -3.24 12.28
C MET A 1 13.37 -3.64 10.84
N SER A 2 14.23 -4.61 10.52
CA SER A 2 14.41 -5.10 9.14
C SER A 2 13.19 -5.91 8.70
N PHE A 3 12.75 -5.79 7.45
CA PHE A 3 11.63 -6.55 6.86
C PHE A 3 11.68 -8.05 7.21
N LYS A 4 12.87 -8.66 7.11
CA LYS A 4 13.09 -10.08 7.42
C LYS A 4 12.79 -10.40 8.89
N GLN A 5 13.16 -9.52 9.82
CA GLN A 5 12.89 -9.72 11.25
C GLN A 5 11.40 -9.70 11.54
N THR A 6 10.67 -8.73 10.97
CA THR A 6 9.21 -8.65 11.10
C THR A 6 8.52 -9.89 10.53
N TYR A 7 8.95 -10.35 9.35
CA TYR A 7 8.39 -11.55 8.72
C TYR A 7 8.63 -12.81 9.55
N TYR A 8 9.86 -13.08 10.01
CA TYR A 8 10.15 -14.26 10.84
C TYR A 8 9.47 -14.21 12.21
N GLY A 9 9.35 -13.01 12.80
CA GLY A 9 8.58 -12.80 14.02
C GLY A 9 7.12 -13.20 13.84
N LEU A 10 6.50 -12.77 12.73
CA LEU A 10 5.12 -13.12 12.39
C LEU A 10 4.94 -14.63 12.18
N LEU A 11 5.83 -15.29 11.43
CA LEU A 11 5.77 -16.75 11.24
C LEU A 11 5.85 -17.50 12.57
N THR A 12 6.68 -17.03 13.49
CA THR A 12 6.81 -17.62 14.84
C THR A 12 5.52 -17.45 15.62
N PHE A 13 4.93 -16.25 15.61
CA PHE A 13 3.66 -15.95 16.26
C PHE A 13 2.51 -16.83 15.73
N MET A 14 2.37 -16.93 14.40
CA MET A 14 1.35 -17.75 13.76
C MET A 14 1.51 -19.24 14.11
N LYS A 15 2.76 -19.71 14.22
CA LYS A 15 3.07 -21.10 14.59
C LYS A 15 2.66 -21.38 16.03
N GLN A 16 3.02 -20.50 16.96
CA GLN A 16 2.69 -20.61 18.38
C GLN A 16 1.17 -20.59 18.62
N ARG A 17 0.45 -19.74 17.86
CA ARG A 17 -1.01 -19.60 17.95
C ARG A 17 -1.78 -20.61 17.09
N LYS A 18 -1.10 -21.52 16.39
CA LYS A 18 -1.70 -22.56 15.53
C LYS A 18 -2.70 -22.00 14.53
N PHE A 19 -2.30 -20.96 13.79
CA PHE A 19 -3.16 -20.37 12.77
C PHE A 19 -3.56 -21.41 11.71
N PRO A 20 -4.79 -21.33 11.18
CA PRO A 20 -5.25 -22.26 10.16
C PRO A 20 -4.45 -22.07 8.86
N LYS A 21 -4.20 -23.18 8.15
CA LYS A 21 -3.34 -23.19 6.94
C LYS A 21 -3.79 -22.19 5.85
N PRO A 22 -5.09 -21.95 5.60
CA PRO A 22 -5.52 -20.94 4.63
C PRO A 22 -5.05 -19.53 4.98
N LEU A 23 -5.24 -19.10 6.25
CA LEU A 23 -4.77 -17.80 6.73
C LEU A 23 -3.24 -17.72 6.68
N TRP A 24 -2.56 -18.84 6.97
CA TRP A 24 -1.12 -18.91 6.87
C TRP A 24 -0.61 -18.58 5.47
N ASN A 25 -1.21 -19.22 4.46
CA ASN A 25 -0.80 -19.04 3.08
C ASN A 25 -1.04 -17.59 2.62
N ARG A 26 -2.22 -17.03 2.91
CA ARG A 26 -2.57 -15.63 2.59
C ARG A 26 -1.54 -14.63 3.13
N VAL A 27 -1.19 -14.75 4.41
CA VAL A 27 -0.17 -13.90 5.04
C VAL A 27 1.20 -14.09 4.38
N CYS A 28 1.62 -15.33 4.15
CA CYS A 28 2.90 -15.60 3.48
C CYS A 28 2.95 -15.01 2.06
N ASP A 29 1.86 -15.12 1.30
CA ASP A 29 1.80 -14.65 -0.08
C ASP A 29 1.82 -13.12 -0.15
N TYR A 30 1.16 -12.44 0.79
CA TYR A 30 1.30 -10.99 0.98
C TYR A 30 2.77 -10.57 1.19
N TYR A 31 3.47 -11.16 2.16
CA TYR A 31 4.86 -10.78 2.43
C TYR A 31 5.82 -11.16 1.29
N LYS A 32 5.62 -12.29 0.61
CA LYS A 32 6.42 -12.65 -0.58
C LYS A 32 6.25 -11.61 -1.69
N LEU A 33 5.00 -11.23 -1.98
CA LEU A 33 4.69 -10.24 -3.00
C LEU A 33 5.33 -8.89 -2.66
N GLN A 34 5.22 -8.48 -1.40
CA GLN A 34 5.83 -7.25 -0.90
C GLN A 34 7.35 -7.22 -1.05
N TRP A 35 8.01 -8.35 -0.77
CA TRP A 35 9.46 -8.49 -0.93
C TRP A 35 9.86 -8.46 -2.40
N HIS A 36 9.14 -9.19 -3.26
CA HIS A 36 9.46 -9.31 -4.67
C HIS A 36 9.28 -8.00 -5.44
N SER A 37 8.20 -7.26 -5.14
CA SER A 37 7.88 -6.05 -5.89
C SER A 37 8.67 -4.82 -5.40
N HIS A 38 8.93 -4.69 -4.10
CA HIS A 38 9.47 -3.44 -3.52
C HIS A 38 10.46 -3.65 -2.38
N GLU A 39 11.02 -4.85 -2.21
CA GLU A 39 11.97 -5.19 -1.14
C GLU A 39 11.46 -4.86 0.27
N GLY A 40 10.13 -4.81 0.45
CA GLY A 40 9.52 -4.44 1.74
C GLY A 40 9.35 -2.95 2.00
N THR A 41 9.73 -2.07 1.06
CA THR A 41 9.73 -0.60 1.26
C THR A 41 8.34 0.04 1.21
N LEU A 42 7.39 -0.60 0.50
CA LEU A 42 6.01 -0.11 0.36
C LEU A 42 5.04 -0.70 1.39
N ILE A 43 5.52 -1.27 2.51
CA ILE A 43 4.56 -1.72 3.53
C ILE A 43 3.86 -0.46 4.03
N PRO A 44 2.52 -0.38 4.01
CA PRO A 44 1.82 0.79 4.51
C PRO A 44 2.13 0.94 6.00
N THR A 45 3.06 1.85 6.31
CA THR A 45 3.41 2.26 7.66
C THR A 45 2.96 3.69 7.87
N ASP A 46 2.71 4.08 9.12
CA ASP A 46 2.35 5.47 9.45
C ASP A 46 3.43 6.49 9.05
N ARG A 47 4.64 6.00 8.74
CA ARG A 47 5.78 6.81 8.31
C ARG A 47 6.26 6.34 6.95
N PRO A 48 6.27 7.20 5.90
CA PRO A 48 6.90 6.87 4.63
C PRO A 48 8.40 6.66 4.82
N VAL A 49 9.10 6.04 3.87
CA VAL A 49 10.56 5.78 3.96
C VAL A 49 11.36 7.06 4.24
N ILE A 50 10.90 8.20 3.75
CA ILE A 50 11.53 9.53 3.86
C ILE A 50 10.93 10.40 4.98
N TRP A 51 10.27 9.80 5.96
CA TRP A 51 9.54 10.52 7.02
C TRP A 51 10.41 11.49 7.85
N ASP A 52 11.72 11.26 7.89
CA ASP A 52 12.71 12.08 8.59
C ASP A 52 13.32 13.18 7.71
N ALA A 53 12.96 13.23 6.42
CA ALA A 53 13.41 14.25 5.49
C ALA A 53 12.60 15.56 5.62
N PRO A 54 13.20 16.72 5.32
CA PRO A 54 12.47 17.98 5.17
C PRO A 54 11.21 17.87 4.28
N LYS A 55 10.16 18.63 4.60
CA LYS A 55 8.86 18.60 3.87
C LYS A 55 9.06 18.73 2.34
N VAL A 56 9.99 19.57 1.90
CA VAL A 56 10.30 19.78 0.48
C VAL A 56 10.69 18.48 -0.23
N PHE A 57 11.53 17.64 0.40
CA PHE A 57 11.92 16.35 -0.18
C PHE A 57 10.77 15.34 -0.12
N THR A 58 10.00 15.35 0.98
CA THR A 58 8.81 14.49 1.10
C THR A 58 7.82 14.76 -0.02
N VAL A 59 7.48 16.03 -0.26
CA VAL A 59 6.59 16.45 -1.35
C VAL A 59 7.15 16.01 -2.70
N ALA A 60 8.43 16.28 -2.97
CA ALA A 60 9.04 15.99 -4.27
C ALA A 60 9.04 14.49 -4.60
N VAL A 61 9.38 13.63 -3.63
CA VAL A 61 9.39 12.17 -3.83
C VAL A 61 7.97 11.63 -3.96
N SER A 62 7.05 12.02 -3.07
CA SER A 62 5.64 11.63 -3.15
C SER A 62 5.02 12.05 -4.48
N HIS A 63 5.26 13.29 -4.91
CA HIS A 63 4.81 13.79 -6.20
C HIS A 63 5.39 12.96 -7.35
N ALA A 64 6.71 12.69 -7.36
CA ALA A 64 7.33 11.87 -8.41
C ALA A 64 6.72 10.45 -8.49
N GLN A 65 6.37 9.85 -7.35
CA GLN A 65 5.78 8.52 -7.29
C GLN A 65 4.35 8.48 -7.83
N ILE A 66 3.55 9.51 -7.54
CA ILE A 66 2.09 9.51 -7.72
C ILE A 66 1.64 10.32 -8.94
N HIS A 67 2.41 11.32 -9.37
CA HIS A 67 2.07 12.20 -10.49
C HIS A 67 1.74 11.43 -11.77
N LYS A 68 2.45 10.32 -12.04
CA LYS A 68 2.16 9.44 -13.18
C LYS A 68 0.77 8.81 -13.17
N TYR A 69 0.14 8.70 -12.00
CA TYR A 69 -1.21 8.19 -11.82
C TYR A 69 -2.21 9.34 -11.74
N VAL A 70 -1.98 10.34 -10.88
CA VAL A 70 -2.92 11.45 -10.63
C VAL A 70 -3.21 12.26 -11.89
N SER A 71 -2.19 12.53 -12.72
CA SER A 71 -2.37 13.27 -13.98
C SER A 71 -3.26 12.56 -15.00
N ARG A 72 -3.46 11.25 -14.86
CA ARG A 72 -4.29 10.42 -15.76
C ARG A 72 -5.71 10.23 -15.24
N ILE A 73 -5.99 10.60 -14.00
CA ILE A 73 -7.30 10.41 -13.38
C ILE A 73 -8.15 11.65 -13.69
N PRO A 74 -9.28 11.52 -14.40
CA PRO A 74 -10.09 12.66 -14.79
C PRO A 74 -10.54 13.54 -13.61
N LEU A 75 -10.73 12.94 -12.43
CA LEU A 75 -11.10 13.67 -11.21
C LEU A 75 -10.03 14.67 -10.76
N PHE A 76 -8.75 14.41 -11.06
CA PHE A 76 -7.63 15.19 -10.54
C PHE A 76 -6.80 15.90 -11.63
N MET A 77 -7.05 15.63 -12.90
CA MET A 77 -6.27 16.19 -14.02
C MET A 77 -6.27 17.73 -14.08
N HIS A 78 -7.32 18.36 -13.54
CA HIS A 78 -7.47 19.83 -13.50
C HIS A 78 -7.19 20.43 -12.12
N ALA A 79 -6.78 19.62 -11.14
CA ALA A 79 -6.39 20.12 -9.83
C ALA A 79 -5.12 20.98 -9.95
N SER A 80 -5.01 22.05 -9.16
CA SER A 80 -3.79 22.85 -9.10
C SER A 80 -2.61 22.00 -8.62
N ILE A 81 -1.39 22.41 -8.97
CA ILE A 81 -0.17 21.72 -8.53
C ILE A 81 -0.08 21.61 -7.00
N ASP A 82 -0.55 22.62 -6.27
CA ASP A 82 -0.57 22.61 -4.80
C ASP A 82 -1.51 21.53 -4.26
N VAL A 83 -2.70 21.37 -4.87
CA VAL A 83 -3.65 20.31 -4.50
C VAL A 83 -3.07 18.95 -4.87
N GLN A 84 -2.43 18.80 -6.03
CA GLN A 84 -1.77 17.55 -6.41
C GLN A 84 -0.63 17.17 -5.46
N ASN A 85 0.15 18.14 -4.99
CA ASN A 85 1.21 17.93 -4.02
C ASN A 85 0.67 17.50 -2.65
N GLU A 86 -0.36 18.16 -2.14
CA GLU A 86 -0.98 17.78 -0.86
C GLU A 86 -1.67 16.41 -0.96
N MET A 87 -2.34 16.11 -2.08
CA MET A 87 -2.87 14.77 -2.33
C MET A 87 -1.74 13.73 -2.38
N ALA A 88 -0.64 14.00 -3.08
CA ALA A 88 0.48 13.07 -3.22
C ALA A 88 1.07 12.63 -1.87
N ILE A 89 1.05 13.51 -0.87
CA ILE A 89 1.49 13.18 0.50
C ILE A 89 0.46 12.29 1.21
N ALA A 90 -0.84 12.47 0.94
CA ALA A 90 -1.92 11.70 1.56
C ALA A 90 -2.09 10.29 0.97
N PHE A 91 -1.67 10.08 -0.27
CA PHE A 91 -1.77 8.77 -0.94
C PHE A 91 -0.94 7.70 -0.23
N LYS A 92 -1.57 6.54 -0.01
CA LYS A 92 -0.92 5.33 0.47
C LYS A 92 -0.95 4.29 -0.64
N GLN A 93 0.21 3.70 -0.94
CA GLN A 93 0.29 2.63 -1.93
C GLN A 93 0.13 1.27 -1.23
N TYR A 94 -0.72 0.42 -1.80
CA TYR A 94 -0.99 -0.93 -1.32
C TYR A 94 -0.67 -1.94 -2.41
N ILE A 95 -0.23 -3.13 -1.99
CA ILE A 95 -0.09 -4.27 -2.88
C ILE A 95 -0.90 -5.40 -2.28
N ILE A 96 -1.81 -5.94 -3.09
CA ILE A 96 -2.78 -6.92 -2.64
C ILE A 96 -2.58 -8.19 -3.47
N PRO A 97 -2.36 -9.35 -2.84
CA PRO A 97 -2.28 -10.63 -3.54
C PRO A 97 -3.57 -10.96 -4.32
N PRO A 98 -3.46 -11.72 -5.42
CA PRO A 98 -4.64 -12.21 -6.13
C PRO A 98 -5.58 -13.02 -5.23
N GLY A 99 -6.89 -12.83 -5.40
CA GLY A 99 -7.93 -13.54 -4.65
C GLY A 99 -8.25 -12.96 -3.27
N GLU A 100 -7.62 -11.86 -2.89
CA GLU A 100 -7.99 -11.10 -1.68
C GLU A 100 -9.19 -10.19 -1.94
N VAL A 101 -10.05 -10.07 -0.93
CA VAL A 101 -11.21 -9.17 -0.96
C VAL A 101 -10.79 -7.82 -0.40
N LEU A 102 -10.97 -6.76 -1.20
CA LEU A 102 -10.64 -5.40 -0.81
C LEU A 102 -11.69 -4.79 0.13
N LEU A 103 -12.97 -4.96 -0.22
CA LEU A 103 -14.10 -4.35 0.47
C LEU A 103 -15.23 -5.37 0.54
N TYR A 104 -15.88 -5.45 1.71
CA TYR A 104 -17.05 -6.30 1.90
C TYR A 104 -18.36 -5.50 1.77
N PRO A 105 -19.44 -6.12 1.28
CA PRO A 105 -20.74 -5.46 1.22
C PRO A 105 -21.20 -4.97 2.60
N GLY A 106 -21.64 -3.73 2.67
CA GLY A 106 -22.09 -3.09 3.91
C GLY A 106 -20.99 -2.44 4.75
N GLU A 107 -19.72 -2.53 4.34
CA GLU A 107 -18.65 -1.75 4.98
C GLU A 107 -18.79 -0.26 4.64
N LEU A 108 -18.63 0.58 5.67
CA LEU A 108 -18.66 2.02 5.54
C LEU A 108 -17.24 2.49 5.18
N VAL A 109 -17.01 2.74 3.90
CA VAL A 109 -15.69 3.07 3.35
C VAL A 109 -15.60 4.59 3.15
N GLN A 110 -14.59 5.21 3.75
CA GLN A 110 -14.25 6.62 3.54
C GLN A 110 -13.02 6.81 2.65
N ASP A 111 -12.40 5.71 2.22
CA ASP A 111 -11.20 5.70 1.40
C ASP A 111 -11.55 5.63 -0.10
N LEU A 112 -10.76 6.34 -0.90
CA LEU A 112 -10.79 6.24 -2.36
C LEU A 112 -9.62 5.37 -2.82
N TYR A 113 -9.92 4.27 -3.51
CA TYR A 113 -8.91 3.39 -4.09
C TYR A 113 -8.72 3.67 -5.57
N ILE A 114 -7.45 3.66 -6.00
CA ILE A 114 -7.05 3.81 -7.40
C ILE A 114 -6.21 2.59 -7.77
N ILE A 115 -6.66 1.85 -8.78
CA ILE A 115 -5.93 0.68 -9.29
C ILE A 115 -4.84 1.20 -10.24
N SER A 116 -3.59 1.17 -9.79
CA SER A 116 -2.44 1.55 -10.61
C SER A 116 -1.96 0.43 -11.54
N GLU A 117 -2.10 -0.83 -11.09
CA GLU A 117 -1.69 -2.03 -11.81
C GLU A 117 -2.55 -3.21 -11.36
N GLY A 118 -2.85 -4.14 -12.28
CA GLY A 118 -3.74 -5.27 -12.03
C GLY A 118 -5.21 -4.95 -12.33
N HIS A 119 -6.11 -5.80 -11.84
CA HIS A 119 -7.55 -5.66 -12.00
C HIS A 119 -8.27 -6.16 -10.74
N CYS A 120 -9.46 -5.62 -10.51
CA CYS A 120 -10.36 -6.07 -9.46
C CYS A 120 -11.73 -6.37 -10.08
N GLU A 121 -12.45 -7.29 -9.46
CA GLU A 121 -13.82 -7.63 -9.83
C GLU A 121 -14.77 -7.12 -8.73
N VAL A 122 -15.94 -6.63 -9.15
CA VAL A 122 -17.03 -6.29 -8.25
C VAL A 122 -18.13 -7.33 -8.49
N SER A 123 -18.49 -8.07 -7.45
CA SER A 123 -19.48 -9.15 -7.47
C SER A 123 -20.59 -8.93 -6.45
#